data_AF-A0A432FU11-F1
#
_entry.id   AF-A0A432FU11-F1
#
_cell.length_a   1.000
_cell.length_b   1.000
_cell.length_c   1.000
_cell.angle_alpha   90.00
_cell.angle_beta   90.00
_cell.angle_gamma   90.00
#
_symmetry.space_group_name_H-M   'P 1'
#
loop_
_entity.id
_entity.type
_entity.pdbx_description
1 polymer ?
#
loop_
_entity_poly.entity_id
_entity_poly.type
_entity_poly.pdbx_seq_one_letter_code
_entity_poly.pdbx_strand_id
1 'polypeptide(L)'
;MLVAVVVLAAANVPAAEEVPAQPAQASPEQREALLRAIDELQRRQQQTRAEKDSVGAELETLEKRIGELARRLRSIEKERKQLEQRQAALIEKKAAQQQRLDRVRQELATLVRGAYLAGREERLKLFLNQGDPALLNRILGYHDYLTRARSEKLKQLRQGVEELARLSAELQQQRRKLEELAVEYGEERQRLETRERERKQVLAQLEQQLRDEGERLRRMREDEQRLARIVEEAQAALQNLQLPEQHAFGERKGKLIWPLSGRLAVTFGTEKIGNLRWDGVIIRAPEGREVKAVHSGRVAYADKRVFDLVKDFGTSESPKSTRSSTTHWCPGRPGHPAFRHNIASSLRLHT
;
A
#
# COMPACT_ATOMS: atom_id res chain seq x y z
N MET A 1 11.07 11.78 -17.00
CA MET A 1 10.07 12.41 -17.89
C MET A 1 9.18 11.27 -18.39
N LEU A 2 8.00 10.93 -17.87
CA LEU A 2 7.02 11.56 -16.99
C LEU A 2 6.62 10.53 -15.92
N VAL A 3 6.64 10.89 -14.64
CA VAL A 3 5.98 10.12 -13.58
C VAL A 3 4.64 10.78 -13.34
N ALA A 4 3.56 10.09 -13.71
CA ALA A 4 2.19 10.52 -13.43
C ALA A 4 1.96 10.45 -11.91
N VAL A 5 1.98 11.61 -11.27
CA VAL A 5 1.57 11.80 -9.88
C VAL A 5 0.05 11.65 -9.85
N VAL A 6 -0.43 10.50 -9.40
CA VAL A 6 -1.85 10.31 -9.07
C VAL A 6 -2.05 10.91 -7.68
N VAL A 7 -2.57 12.14 -7.64
CA VAL A 7 -3.09 12.77 -6.42
C VAL A 7 -4.40 12.06 -6.07
N LEU A 8 -4.35 11.13 -5.12
CA LEU A 8 -5.58 10.61 -4.50
C LEU A 8 -6.12 11.68 -3.54
N ALA A 9 -7.24 12.27 -3.92
CA ALA A 9 -8.04 13.13 -3.06
C ALA A 9 -8.44 12.37 -1.79
N ALA A 10 -8.03 12.89 -0.64
CA ALA A 10 -8.51 12.45 0.66
C ALA A 10 -9.99 12.79 0.79
N ALA A 11 -10.86 11.85 0.41
CA ALA A 11 -12.25 11.87 0.81
C ALA A 11 -12.29 11.57 2.32
N ASN A 12 -12.55 12.63 3.09
CA ASN A 12 -12.77 12.60 4.52
C ASN A 12 -13.97 11.69 4.83
N VAL A 13 -13.72 10.43 5.19
CA VAL A 13 -14.76 9.49 5.66
C VAL A 13 -15.02 9.82 7.13
N PRO A 14 -16.26 10.18 7.53
CA PRO A 14 -16.56 10.47 8.91
C PRO A 14 -16.37 9.21 9.77
N ALA A 15 -15.84 9.41 10.97
CA ALA A 15 -15.64 8.40 11.98
C ALA A 15 -16.92 7.59 12.21
N ALA A 16 -16.80 6.26 12.16
CA ALA A 16 -17.87 5.34 12.45
C ALA A 16 -18.27 5.46 13.93
N GLU A 17 -19.48 5.97 14.16
CA GLU A 17 -20.18 5.88 15.44
C GLU A 17 -20.41 4.41 15.81
N GLU A 18 -20.04 4.05 17.04
CA GLU A 18 -20.37 2.75 17.65
C GLU A 18 -21.89 2.59 17.74
N VAL A 19 -22.44 1.74 16.87
CA VAL A 19 -23.87 1.37 16.90
C VAL A 19 -24.12 0.42 18.07
N PRO A 20 -25.06 0.73 18.98
CA PRO A 20 -25.35 -0.12 20.12
C PRO A 20 -26.04 -1.43 19.67
N ALA A 21 -25.52 -2.54 20.18
CA ALA A 21 -26.05 -3.88 19.95
C ALA A 21 -27.49 -4.03 20.49
N GLN A 22 -28.46 -4.11 19.60
CA GLN A 22 -29.82 -4.58 19.89
C GLN A 22 -29.99 -6.00 19.31
N PRO A 23 -30.48 -6.99 20.07
CA PRO A 23 -30.77 -8.31 19.55
C PRO A 23 -32.15 -8.27 18.89
N ALA A 24 -32.21 -7.95 17.61
CA ALA A 24 -33.46 -7.96 16.85
C ALA A 24 -33.21 -8.49 15.43
N GLN A 25 -33.59 -9.75 15.23
CA GLN A 25 -33.88 -10.41 13.95
C GLN A 25 -32.80 -10.27 12.87
N ALA A 26 -32.07 -11.37 12.61
CA ALA A 26 -31.27 -11.50 11.39
C ALA A 26 -32.21 -11.44 10.17
N SER A 27 -32.44 -10.24 9.63
CA SER A 27 -33.29 -10.02 8.47
C SER A 27 -32.73 -10.73 7.24
N PRO A 28 -33.55 -11.29 6.33
CA PRO A 28 -33.09 -11.90 5.08
C PRO A 28 -32.20 -10.95 4.25
N GLU A 29 -32.40 -9.63 4.40
CA GLU A 29 -31.58 -8.57 3.81
C GLU A 29 -30.12 -8.57 4.31
N GLN A 30 -29.87 -8.89 5.59
CA GLN A 30 -28.51 -8.98 6.14
C GLN A 30 -27.75 -10.19 5.57
N ARG A 31 -28.46 -11.28 5.28
CA ARG A 31 -27.89 -12.48 4.65
C ARG A 31 -27.53 -12.23 3.18
N GLU A 32 -28.40 -11.57 2.42
CA GLU A 32 -28.07 -11.16 1.05
C GLU A 32 -26.92 -10.15 1.00
N ALA A 33 -26.88 -9.18 1.92
CA ALA A 33 -25.77 -8.24 2.05
C ALA A 33 -24.44 -8.97 2.31
N LEU A 34 -24.47 -10.03 3.13
CA LEU A 34 -23.30 -10.85 3.41
C LEU A 34 -22.82 -11.63 2.17
N LEU A 35 -23.73 -12.26 1.44
CA LEU A 35 -23.39 -13.01 0.22
C LEU A 35 -22.79 -12.09 -0.85
N ARG A 36 -23.35 -10.88 -1.03
CA ARG A 36 -22.77 -9.86 -1.93
C ARG A 36 -21.39 -9.42 -1.47
N ALA A 37 -21.19 -9.24 -0.16
CA ALA A 37 -19.89 -8.91 0.40
C ALA A 37 -18.86 -10.01 0.15
N ILE A 38 -19.23 -11.29 0.26
CA ILE A 38 -18.37 -12.44 -0.05
C ILE A 38 -18.00 -12.48 -1.54
N ASP A 39 -18.98 -12.29 -2.44
CA ASP A 39 -18.75 -12.30 -3.88
C ASP A 39 -17.83 -11.15 -4.32
N GLU A 40 -18.03 -9.96 -3.75
CA GLU A 40 -17.16 -8.80 -3.97
C GLU A 40 -15.74 -9.05 -3.44
N LEU A 41 -15.62 -9.77 -2.32
CA LEU A 41 -14.33 -10.16 -1.73
C LEU A 41 -13.60 -11.19 -2.60
N GLN A 42 -14.30 -12.18 -3.17
CA GLN A 42 -13.73 -13.11 -4.13
C GLN A 42 -13.22 -12.40 -5.39
N ARG A 43 -13.98 -11.44 -5.92
CA ARG A 43 -13.54 -10.63 -7.07
C ARG A 43 -12.32 -9.78 -6.74
N ARG A 44 -12.30 -9.10 -5.58
CA ARG A 44 -11.13 -8.34 -5.11
C ARG A 44 -9.91 -9.25 -4.91
N GLN A 45 -10.09 -10.44 -4.35
CA GLN A 45 -9.00 -11.40 -4.17
C GLN A 45 -8.41 -11.86 -5.51
N GLN A 46 -9.25 -12.06 -6.53
CA GLN A 46 -8.76 -12.36 -7.88
C GLN A 46 -8.01 -11.18 -8.50
N GLN A 47 -8.51 -9.95 -8.35
CA GLN A 47 -7.83 -8.74 -8.81
C GLN A 47 -6.46 -8.55 -8.13
N THR A 48 -6.41 -8.65 -6.80
CA THR A 48 -5.16 -8.63 -6.01
C THR A 48 -4.17 -9.69 -6.47
N ARG A 49 -4.62 -10.92 -6.78
CA ARG A 49 -3.74 -11.98 -7.26
C ARG A 49 -3.15 -11.61 -8.62
N ALA A 50 -3.97 -11.11 -9.55
CA ALA A 50 -3.51 -10.65 -10.86
C ALA A 50 -2.51 -9.47 -10.74
N GLU A 51 -2.78 -8.52 -9.83
CA GLU A 51 -1.84 -7.44 -9.52
C GLU A 51 -0.51 -7.97 -8.98
N LYS A 52 -0.53 -8.94 -8.04
CA LYS A 52 0.68 -9.58 -7.52
C LYS A 52 1.48 -10.30 -8.60
N ASP A 53 0.81 -11.02 -9.49
CA ASP A 53 1.46 -11.71 -10.59
C ASP A 53 2.12 -10.69 -11.54
N SER A 54 1.47 -9.55 -11.80
CA SER A 54 2.03 -8.46 -12.62
C SER A 54 3.25 -7.80 -11.97
N VAL A 55 3.18 -7.46 -10.68
CA VAL A 55 4.29 -6.89 -9.91
C VAL A 55 5.44 -7.89 -9.79
N GLY A 56 5.14 -9.18 -9.63
CA GLY A 56 6.12 -10.25 -9.62
C GLY A 56 6.88 -10.36 -10.93
N ALA A 57 6.18 -10.29 -12.07
CA ALA A 57 6.80 -10.26 -13.39
C ALA A 57 7.68 -9.01 -13.58
N GLU A 58 7.21 -7.83 -13.17
CA GLU A 58 8.00 -6.60 -13.22
C GLU A 58 9.27 -6.71 -12.35
N LEU A 59 9.15 -7.25 -11.14
CA LEU A 59 10.28 -7.48 -10.23
C LEU A 59 11.30 -8.44 -10.84
N GLU A 60 10.86 -9.51 -11.48
CA GLU A 60 11.76 -10.45 -12.17
C GLU A 60 12.56 -9.75 -13.28
N THR A 61 11.90 -8.90 -14.08
CA THR A 61 12.61 -8.11 -15.11
C THR A 61 13.60 -7.12 -14.50
N LEU A 62 13.24 -6.49 -13.38
CA LEU A 62 14.11 -5.57 -12.64
C LEU A 62 15.34 -6.30 -12.09
N GLU A 63 15.16 -7.49 -11.51
CA GLU A 63 16.25 -8.31 -10.98
C GLU A 63 17.20 -8.79 -12.07
N LYS A 64 16.69 -9.19 -13.24
CA LYS A 64 17.51 -9.52 -14.41
C LYS A 64 18.37 -8.32 -14.83
N ARG A 65 17.78 -7.13 -14.92
CA ARG A 65 18.50 -5.88 -15.26
C ARG A 65 19.56 -5.53 -14.21
N ILE A 66 19.26 -5.66 -12.92
CA ILE A 66 20.23 -5.48 -11.83
C ILE A 66 21.39 -6.46 -11.98
N GLY A 67 21.09 -7.73 -12.28
CA GLY A 67 22.09 -8.75 -12.54
C GLY A 67 23.00 -8.44 -13.73
N GLU A 68 22.45 -7.92 -14.82
CA GLU A 68 23.18 -7.45 -16.00
C GLU A 68 24.08 -6.25 -15.67
N LEU A 69 23.56 -5.23 -14.97
CA LEU A 69 24.33 -4.07 -14.51
C LEU A 69 25.50 -4.50 -13.60
N ALA A 70 25.25 -5.40 -12.65
CA ALA A 70 26.29 -5.91 -11.77
C ALA A 70 27.36 -6.72 -12.52
N ARG A 71 26.99 -7.48 -13.56
CA ARG A 71 27.95 -8.17 -14.44
C ARG A 71 28.79 -7.18 -15.24
N ARG A 72 28.17 -6.13 -15.79
CA ARG A 72 28.84 -5.07 -16.53
C ARG A 72 29.83 -4.29 -15.67
N LEU A 73 29.45 -3.93 -14.44
CA LEU A 73 30.35 -3.29 -13.48
C LEU A 73 31.57 -4.18 -13.17
N ARG A 74 31.38 -5.49 -13.01
CA ARG A 74 32.50 -6.42 -12.80
C ARG A 74 33.43 -6.51 -14.02
N SER A 75 32.90 -6.47 -15.24
CA SER A 75 33.75 -6.46 -16.45
C SER A 75 34.53 -5.15 -16.58
N ILE A 76 33.89 -4.00 -16.31
CA ILE A 76 34.55 -2.68 -16.32
C ILE A 76 35.68 -2.64 -15.27
N GLU A 77 35.42 -3.11 -14.05
CA GLU A 77 36.44 -3.16 -12.99
C GLU A 77 37.63 -4.06 -13.37
N LYS A 78 37.36 -5.19 -14.03
CA LYS A 78 38.41 -6.08 -14.53
C LYS A 78 39.24 -5.40 -15.62
N GLU A 79 38.60 -4.72 -16.56
CA GLU A 79 39.28 -3.98 -17.63
C GLU A 79 40.12 -2.83 -17.06
N ARG A 80 39.57 -2.06 -16.11
CA ARG A 80 40.31 -0.99 -15.41
C ARG A 80 41.58 -1.52 -14.78
N LYS A 81 41.51 -2.62 -14.01
CA LYS A 81 42.69 -3.25 -13.39
C LYS A 81 43.73 -3.69 -14.40
N GLN A 82 43.30 -4.26 -15.53
CA GLN A 82 44.22 -4.66 -16.60
C GLN A 82 44.92 -3.44 -17.24
N LEU A 83 44.20 -2.34 -17.44
CA LEU A 83 44.76 -1.10 -17.95
C LEU A 83 45.71 -0.43 -16.95
N GLU A 84 45.39 -0.41 -15.65
CA GLU A 84 46.27 0.09 -14.59
C GLU A 84 47.59 -0.69 -14.54
N GLN A 85 47.54 -2.02 -14.65
CA GLN A 85 48.74 -2.86 -14.71
C GLN A 85 49.60 -2.55 -15.94
N ARG A 86 48.97 -2.39 -17.11
CA ARG A 86 49.66 -2.01 -18.35
C ARG A 86 50.28 -0.62 -18.23
N GLN A 87 49.58 0.33 -17.60
CA GLN A 87 50.07 1.68 -17.37
C GLN A 87 51.30 1.68 -16.46
N ALA A 88 51.27 0.91 -15.36
CA ALA A 88 52.43 0.75 -14.49
C ALA A 88 53.64 0.20 -15.26
N ALA A 89 53.44 -0.85 -16.06
CA ALA A 89 54.50 -1.42 -16.90
C ALA A 89 55.05 -0.42 -17.94
N LEU A 90 54.20 0.43 -18.53
CA LEU A 90 54.65 1.49 -19.44
C LEU A 90 55.46 2.59 -18.73
N ILE A 91 55.07 2.95 -17.49
CA ILE A 91 55.80 3.92 -16.68
C ILE A 91 57.21 3.39 -16.38
N GLU A 92 57.33 2.12 -15.98
CA GLU A 92 58.62 1.48 -15.74
C GLU A 92 59.48 1.42 -17.01
N LYS A 93 58.90 1.01 -18.15
CA LYS A 93 59.60 1.01 -19.45
C LYS A 93 60.10 2.40 -19.83
N LYS A 94 59.26 3.43 -19.64
CA LYS A 94 59.63 4.83 -19.92
C LYS A 94 60.78 5.29 -19.02
N ALA A 95 60.74 4.97 -17.73
CA ALA A 95 61.80 5.30 -16.78
C ALA A 95 63.12 4.60 -17.14
N ALA A 96 63.07 3.30 -17.47
CA ALA A 96 64.25 2.54 -17.89
C ALA A 96 64.84 3.10 -19.20
N GLN A 97 64.00 3.47 -20.16
CA GLN A 97 64.44 4.06 -21.42
C GLN A 97 65.07 5.45 -21.22
N GLN A 98 64.51 6.27 -20.33
CA GLN A 98 65.09 7.55 -19.96
C GLN A 98 66.51 7.37 -19.38
N GLN A 99 66.69 6.43 -18.46
CA GLN A 99 68.01 6.13 -17.89
C GLN A 99 69.01 5.65 -18.96
N ARG A 100 68.56 4.84 -19.92
CA ARG A 100 69.41 4.40 -21.05
C ARG A 100 69.83 5.59 -21.92
N LEU A 101 68.92 6.49 -22.23
CA LEU A 101 69.23 7.70 -22.98
C LEU A 101 70.20 8.61 -22.24
N ASP A 102 70.05 8.77 -20.92
CA ASP A 102 70.95 9.59 -20.12
C ASP A 102 72.39 9.04 -20.14
N ARG A 103 72.55 7.70 -20.09
CA ARG A 103 73.85 7.03 -20.25
C ARG A 103 74.45 7.28 -21.64
N VAL A 104 73.67 7.05 -22.71
CA VAL A 104 74.11 7.31 -24.09
C VAL A 104 74.51 8.78 -24.29
N ARG A 105 73.75 9.70 -23.70
CA ARG A 105 74.04 11.15 -23.74
C ARG A 105 75.34 11.48 -23.03
N GLN A 106 75.61 10.90 -21.86
CA GLN A 106 76.87 11.09 -21.12
C GLN A 106 78.07 10.54 -21.89
N GLU A 107 77.96 9.35 -22.46
CA GLU A 107 79.00 8.75 -23.30
C GLU A 107 79.29 9.62 -24.52
N LEU A 108 78.25 10.05 -25.23
CA LEU A 108 78.37 10.92 -26.40
C LEU A 108 79.00 12.27 -26.03
N ALA A 109 78.60 12.86 -24.90
CA ALA A 109 79.18 14.11 -24.42
C ALA A 109 80.69 13.99 -24.14
N THR A 110 81.14 12.85 -23.60
CA THR A 110 82.58 12.58 -23.39
C THR A 110 83.32 12.42 -24.72
N LEU A 111 82.76 11.69 -25.69
CA LEU A 111 83.34 11.55 -27.03
C LEU A 111 83.44 12.89 -27.78
N VAL A 112 82.41 13.73 -27.67
CA VAL A 112 82.37 15.06 -28.31
C VAL A 112 83.36 16.02 -27.65
N ARG A 113 83.45 16.03 -26.31
CA ARG A 113 84.45 16.83 -25.58
C ARG A 113 85.88 16.42 -25.92
N GLY A 114 86.17 15.12 -25.93
CA GLY A 114 87.48 14.61 -26.33
C GLY A 114 87.85 15.02 -27.76
N ALA A 115 86.89 14.96 -28.69
CA ALA A 115 87.09 15.42 -30.06
C ALA A 115 87.32 16.93 -30.16
N TYR A 116 86.67 17.73 -29.31
CA TYR A 116 86.86 19.18 -29.28
C TYR A 116 88.24 19.56 -28.73
N LEU A 117 88.68 18.92 -27.64
CA LEU A 117 89.99 19.15 -27.02
C LEU A 117 91.15 18.71 -27.92
N ALA A 118 90.98 17.64 -28.70
CA ALA A 118 91.93 17.23 -29.72
C ALA A 118 92.05 18.25 -30.88
N GLY A 119 91.13 19.21 -31.00
CA GLY A 119 91.19 20.23 -32.04
C GLY A 119 90.71 19.73 -33.42
N ARG A 120 89.99 20.59 -34.13
CA ARG A 120 89.31 20.24 -35.39
C ARG A 120 90.27 20.04 -36.58
N GLU A 121 91.52 20.50 -36.45
CA GLU A 121 92.48 20.60 -37.56
C GLU A 121 93.55 19.51 -37.57
N GLU A 122 93.58 18.59 -36.60
CA GLU A 122 94.64 17.56 -36.50
C GLU A 122 94.73 16.69 -37.76
N ARG A 123 93.61 16.32 -38.40
CA ARG A 123 93.64 15.45 -39.59
C ARG A 123 94.34 16.11 -40.79
N LEU A 124 94.03 17.37 -41.06
CA LEU A 124 94.65 18.12 -42.16
C LEU A 124 96.09 18.49 -41.81
N LYS A 125 96.36 18.86 -40.55
CA LYS A 125 97.73 19.14 -40.09
C LYS A 125 98.63 17.91 -40.13
N LEU A 126 98.15 16.73 -39.75
CA LEU A 126 98.90 15.47 -39.82
C LEU A 126 99.12 15.01 -41.26
N PHE A 127 98.17 15.27 -42.17
CA PHE A 127 98.35 15.00 -43.59
C PHE A 127 99.38 15.92 -44.26
N LEU A 128 99.40 17.20 -43.85
CA LEU A 128 100.32 18.21 -44.38
C LEU A 128 101.71 18.12 -43.76
N ASN A 129 101.85 17.48 -42.59
CA ASN A 129 103.14 17.24 -41.96
C ASN A 129 103.73 15.94 -42.53
N GLN A 130 104.88 16.03 -43.22
CA GLN A 130 105.56 14.92 -43.91
C GLN A 130 106.20 13.90 -42.92
N GLY A 131 105.37 13.26 -42.07
CA GLY A 131 105.78 12.30 -41.04
C GLY A 131 105.76 10.83 -41.50
N ASP A 132 105.96 9.91 -40.55
CA ASP A 132 105.95 8.45 -40.78
C ASP A 132 104.58 7.98 -41.33
N PRO A 133 104.52 7.43 -42.56
CA PRO A 133 103.28 7.00 -43.20
C PRO A 133 102.59 5.84 -42.47
N ALA A 134 103.34 5.00 -41.73
CA ALA A 134 102.76 3.88 -40.98
C ALA A 134 101.96 4.38 -39.76
N LEU A 135 102.50 5.37 -39.05
CA LEU A 135 101.83 6.03 -37.93
C LEU A 135 100.57 6.77 -38.38
N LEU A 136 100.66 7.49 -39.50
CA LEU A 136 99.51 8.21 -40.07
C LEU A 136 98.35 7.27 -40.41
N ASN A 137 98.63 6.15 -41.10
CA ASN A 137 97.60 5.17 -41.45
C ASN A 137 96.89 4.61 -40.20
N ARG A 138 97.65 4.35 -39.12
CA ARG A 138 97.09 3.88 -37.84
C ARG A 138 96.19 4.93 -37.17
N ILE A 139 96.62 6.19 -37.15
CA ILE A 139 95.84 7.30 -36.58
C ILE A 139 94.54 7.52 -37.36
N LEU A 140 94.59 7.49 -38.71
CA LEU A 140 93.41 7.58 -39.56
C LEU A 140 92.43 6.42 -39.31
N GLY A 141 92.96 5.19 -39.17
CA GLY A 141 92.16 4.04 -38.77
C GLY A 141 91.42 4.26 -37.44
N TYR A 142 92.13 4.72 -36.39
CA TYR A 142 91.52 5.02 -35.09
C TYR A 142 90.44 6.12 -35.17
N HIS A 143 90.67 7.15 -35.99
CA HIS A 143 89.66 8.19 -36.23
C HIS A 143 88.39 7.65 -36.90
N ASP A 144 88.53 6.74 -37.85
CA ASP A 144 87.38 6.10 -38.50
C ASP A 144 86.58 5.27 -37.50
N TYR A 145 87.25 4.45 -36.68
CA TYR A 145 86.60 3.71 -35.61
C TYR A 145 85.82 4.63 -34.64
N LEU A 146 86.44 5.73 -34.19
CA LEU A 146 85.79 6.69 -33.29
C LEU A 146 84.61 7.41 -33.96
N THR A 147 84.72 7.74 -35.24
CA THR A 147 83.65 8.41 -35.99
C THR A 147 82.46 7.47 -36.17
N ARG A 148 82.71 6.20 -36.50
CA ARG A 148 81.68 5.15 -36.58
C ARG A 148 80.99 4.95 -35.23
N ALA A 149 81.75 4.85 -34.14
CA ALA A 149 81.20 4.70 -32.79
C ALA A 149 80.30 5.88 -32.40
N ARG A 150 80.70 7.14 -32.71
CA ARG A 150 79.84 8.32 -32.47
C ARG A 150 78.56 8.30 -33.28
N SER A 151 78.64 7.93 -34.57
CA SER A 151 77.48 7.81 -35.45
C SER A 151 76.47 6.79 -34.90
N GLU A 152 76.97 5.65 -34.43
CA GLU A 152 76.13 4.62 -33.81
C GLU A 152 75.46 5.12 -32.52
N LYS A 153 76.19 5.84 -31.66
CA LYS A 153 75.60 6.46 -30.45
C LYS A 153 74.55 7.51 -30.77
N LEU A 154 74.76 8.34 -31.80
CA LEU A 154 73.77 9.30 -32.30
C LEU A 154 72.50 8.59 -32.81
N LYS A 155 72.68 7.46 -33.52
CA LYS A 155 71.56 6.64 -33.98
C LYS A 155 70.78 6.04 -32.81
N GLN A 156 71.47 5.48 -31.81
CA GLN A 156 70.86 4.98 -30.58
C GLN A 156 70.10 6.08 -29.82
N LEU A 157 70.67 7.29 -29.73
CA LEU A 157 70.03 8.44 -29.11
C LEU A 157 68.74 8.82 -29.84
N ARG A 158 68.77 8.95 -31.18
CA ARG A 158 67.58 9.28 -31.99
C ARG A 158 66.48 8.23 -31.82
N GLN A 159 66.84 6.95 -31.95
CA GLN A 159 65.89 5.85 -31.77
C GLN A 159 65.28 5.85 -30.37
N GLY A 160 66.08 6.09 -29.33
CA GLY A 160 65.56 6.11 -27.97
C GLY A 160 64.66 7.31 -27.68
N VAL A 161 64.89 8.47 -28.29
CA VAL A 161 63.99 9.63 -28.21
C VAL A 161 62.66 9.34 -28.90
N GLU A 162 62.69 8.72 -30.08
CA GLU A 162 61.48 8.28 -30.78
C GLU A 162 60.68 7.26 -29.95
N GLU A 163 61.36 6.30 -29.33
CA GLU A 163 60.74 5.32 -28.45
C GLU A 163 60.09 5.98 -27.21
N LEU A 164 60.76 6.95 -26.59
CA LEU A 164 60.18 7.72 -25.48
C LEU A 164 58.94 8.52 -25.90
N ALA A 165 58.95 9.10 -27.09
CA ALA A 165 57.80 9.81 -27.62
C ALA A 165 56.61 8.86 -27.84
N ARG A 166 56.87 7.66 -28.41
CA ARG A 166 55.85 6.61 -28.57
C ARG A 166 55.29 6.13 -27.22
N LEU A 167 56.16 5.81 -26.26
CA LEU A 167 55.74 5.39 -24.91
C LEU A 167 54.93 6.48 -24.19
N SER A 168 55.29 7.74 -24.37
CA SER A 168 54.55 8.87 -23.77
C SER A 168 53.16 9.03 -24.39
N ALA A 169 53.04 8.88 -25.72
CA ALA A 169 51.76 8.91 -26.42
C ALA A 169 50.86 7.73 -26.01
N GLU A 170 51.42 6.52 -25.91
CA GLU A 170 50.69 5.33 -25.45
C GLU A 170 50.20 5.49 -24.00
N LEU A 171 51.04 6.03 -23.11
CA LEU A 171 50.67 6.32 -21.72
C LEU A 171 49.54 7.34 -21.63
N GLN A 172 49.58 8.39 -22.46
CA GLN A 172 48.52 9.39 -22.53
C GLN A 172 47.21 8.79 -23.04
N GLN A 173 47.26 7.92 -24.05
CA GLN A 173 46.09 7.20 -24.54
C GLN A 173 45.49 6.29 -23.45
N GLN A 174 46.33 5.57 -22.70
CA GLN A 174 45.85 4.75 -21.59
C GLN A 174 45.23 5.57 -20.46
N ARG A 175 45.78 6.75 -20.14
CA ARG A 175 45.18 7.67 -19.16
C ARG A 175 43.77 8.10 -19.58
N ARG A 176 43.60 8.51 -20.83
CA ARG A 176 42.29 8.89 -21.37
C ARG A 176 41.29 7.74 -21.29
N LYS A 177 41.69 6.53 -21.67
CA LYS A 177 40.84 5.33 -21.54
C LYS A 177 40.44 5.05 -20.09
N LEU A 178 41.37 5.19 -19.15
CA LEU A 178 41.07 5.02 -17.72
C LEU A 178 40.10 6.09 -17.20
N GLU A 179 40.23 7.33 -17.65
CA GLU A 179 39.29 8.42 -17.32
C GLU A 179 37.89 8.13 -17.90
N GLU A 180 37.80 7.70 -19.16
CA GLU A 180 36.54 7.28 -19.80
C GLU A 180 35.87 6.12 -19.04
N LEU A 181 36.63 5.08 -18.70
CA LEU A 181 36.16 3.95 -17.91
C LEU A 181 35.74 4.35 -16.49
N ALA A 182 36.39 5.34 -15.88
CA ALA A 182 36.01 5.83 -14.56
C ALA A 182 34.64 6.55 -14.59
N VAL A 183 34.38 7.31 -15.65
CA VAL A 183 33.06 7.94 -15.87
C VAL A 183 32.00 6.87 -16.11
N GLU A 184 32.24 5.91 -17.01
CA GLU A 184 31.31 4.81 -17.28
C GLU A 184 31.00 4.00 -16.01
N TYR A 185 32.03 3.69 -15.21
CA TYR A 185 31.86 3.00 -13.93
C TYR A 185 30.97 3.78 -12.96
N GLY A 186 31.17 5.10 -12.86
CA GLY A 186 30.36 5.97 -12.01
C GLY A 186 28.88 5.97 -12.42
N GLU A 187 28.60 6.11 -13.73
CA GLU A 187 27.25 6.08 -14.27
C GLU A 187 26.55 4.74 -14.05
N GLU A 188 27.23 3.63 -14.37
CA GLU A 188 26.68 2.28 -14.20
C GLU A 188 26.43 1.95 -12.72
N ARG A 189 27.30 2.41 -11.81
CA ARG A 189 27.11 2.26 -10.37
C ARG A 189 25.89 3.05 -9.89
N GLN A 190 25.72 4.29 -10.34
CA GLN A 190 24.55 5.10 -9.98
C GLN A 190 23.25 4.49 -10.50
N ARG A 191 23.26 3.93 -11.72
CA ARG A 191 22.13 3.18 -12.28
C ARG A 191 21.80 1.98 -11.41
N LEU A 192 22.79 1.18 -11.03
CA LEU A 192 22.60 0.03 -10.14
C LEU A 192 21.98 0.43 -8.80
N GLU A 193 22.54 1.45 -8.13
CA GLU A 193 22.04 1.94 -6.85
C GLU A 193 20.59 2.45 -6.94
N THR A 194 20.24 3.11 -8.06
CA THR A 194 18.86 3.57 -8.31
C THR A 194 17.92 2.38 -8.47
N ARG A 195 18.29 1.37 -9.26
CA ARG A 195 17.48 0.15 -9.45
C ARG A 195 17.33 -0.67 -8.17
N GLU A 196 18.36 -0.76 -7.34
CA GLU A 196 18.25 -1.42 -6.03
C GLU A 196 17.30 -0.68 -5.08
N ARG A 197 17.29 0.66 -5.12
CA ARG A 197 16.34 1.46 -4.33
C ARG A 197 14.91 1.26 -4.82
N GLU A 198 14.69 1.28 -6.14
CA GLU A 198 13.38 0.97 -6.75
C GLU A 198 12.90 -0.43 -6.32
N ARG A 199 13.77 -1.44 -6.41
CA ARG A 199 13.46 -2.81 -5.96
C ARG A 199 13.01 -2.85 -4.50
N LYS A 200 13.76 -2.19 -3.60
CA LYS A 200 13.42 -2.13 -2.17
C LYS A 200 12.09 -1.42 -1.91
N GLN A 201 11.80 -0.35 -2.64
CA GLN A 201 10.52 0.38 -2.52
C GLN A 201 9.34 -0.49 -2.96
N VAL A 202 9.45 -1.16 -4.12
CA VAL A 202 8.40 -2.05 -4.62
C VAL A 202 8.15 -3.21 -3.65
N LEU A 203 9.21 -3.83 -3.13
CA LEU A 203 9.09 -4.90 -2.13
C LEU A 203 8.42 -4.41 -0.83
N ALA A 204 8.80 -3.24 -0.33
CA ALA A 204 8.20 -2.68 0.88
C ALA A 204 6.70 -2.36 0.69
N GLN A 205 6.34 -1.80 -0.47
CA GLN A 205 4.94 -1.53 -0.83
C GLN A 205 4.14 -2.83 -0.93
N LEU A 206 4.69 -3.85 -1.59
CA LEU A 206 4.05 -5.15 -1.73
C LEU A 206 3.85 -5.85 -0.37
N GLU A 207 4.84 -5.81 0.50
CA GLU A 207 4.74 -6.35 1.87
C GLU A 207 3.70 -5.61 2.71
N GLN A 208 3.59 -4.28 2.56
CA GLN A 208 2.57 -3.50 3.26
C GLN A 208 1.16 -3.85 2.75
N GLN A 209 0.96 -3.88 1.44
CA GLN A 209 -0.30 -4.29 0.82
C GLN A 209 -0.70 -5.72 1.25
N LEU A 210 0.25 -6.66 1.27
CA LEU A 210 0.04 -8.03 1.72
C LEU A 210 -0.40 -8.10 3.19
N ARG A 211 0.20 -7.28 4.06
CA ARG A 211 -0.18 -7.20 5.48
C ARG A 211 -1.59 -6.63 5.65
N ASP A 212 -1.87 -5.50 5.01
CA ASP A 212 -3.17 -4.81 5.12
C ASP A 212 -4.32 -5.69 4.58
N GLU A 213 -4.11 -6.36 3.44
CA GLU A 213 -5.05 -7.33 2.89
C GLU A 213 -5.22 -8.57 3.79
N GLY A 214 -4.12 -9.09 4.34
CA GLY A 214 -4.13 -10.23 5.25
C GLY A 214 -4.95 -9.94 6.51
N GLU A 215 -4.78 -8.76 7.11
CA GLU A 215 -5.60 -8.32 8.24
C GLU A 215 -7.07 -8.15 7.86
N ARG A 216 -7.35 -7.52 6.71
CA ARG A 216 -8.73 -7.31 6.26
C ARG A 216 -9.45 -8.63 6.01
N LEU A 217 -8.79 -9.57 5.35
CA LEU A 217 -9.31 -10.91 5.08
C LEU A 217 -9.53 -11.70 6.38
N ARG A 218 -8.67 -11.53 7.38
CA ARG A 218 -8.84 -12.13 8.71
C ARG A 218 -10.08 -11.56 9.42
N ARG A 219 -10.22 -10.23 9.51
CA ARG A 219 -11.39 -9.58 10.15
C ARG A 219 -12.69 -10.04 9.49
N MET A 220 -12.73 -10.09 8.16
CA MET A 220 -13.92 -10.51 7.43
C MET A 220 -14.28 -11.99 7.65
N ARG A 221 -13.29 -12.89 7.79
CA ARG A 221 -13.53 -14.30 8.16
C ARG A 221 -14.05 -14.44 9.60
N GLU A 222 -13.55 -13.61 10.52
CA GLU A 222 -14.03 -13.57 11.90
C GLU A 222 -15.49 -13.08 11.96
N ASP A 223 -15.83 -12.08 11.15
CA ASP A 223 -17.21 -11.58 11.01
C ASP A 223 -18.15 -12.63 10.40
N GLU A 224 -17.72 -13.33 9.33
CA GLU A 224 -18.47 -14.43 8.72
C GLU A 224 -18.79 -15.52 9.76
N GLN A 225 -17.81 -15.96 10.54
CA GLN A 225 -17.99 -16.96 11.58
C GLN A 225 -18.93 -16.47 12.69
N ARG A 226 -18.82 -15.21 13.09
CA ARG A 226 -19.69 -14.60 14.11
C ARG A 226 -21.14 -14.57 13.64
N LEU A 227 -21.38 -14.16 12.40
CA LEU A 227 -22.71 -14.12 11.80
C LEU A 227 -23.31 -15.51 11.62
N ALA A 228 -22.51 -16.50 11.19
CA ALA A 228 -22.94 -17.88 11.09
C ALA A 228 -23.46 -18.41 12.44
N ARG A 229 -22.74 -18.12 13.54
CA ARG A 229 -23.16 -18.49 14.90
C ARG A 229 -24.47 -17.79 15.31
N ILE A 230 -24.59 -16.49 15.06
CA ILE A 230 -25.81 -15.74 15.41
C ILE A 230 -27.03 -16.30 14.66
N VAL A 231 -26.87 -16.68 13.39
CA VAL A 231 -27.95 -17.28 12.60
C VAL A 231 -28.34 -18.65 13.16
N GLU A 232 -27.37 -19.48 13.51
CA GLU A 232 -27.60 -20.80 14.12
C GLU A 232 -28.31 -20.68 15.48
N GLU A 233 -27.86 -19.75 16.34
CA GLU A 233 -28.49 -19.42 17.62
C GLU A 233 -29.93 -18.91 17.45
N ALA A 234 -30.18 -18.03 16.47
CA ALA A 234 -31.51 -17.53 16.18
C ALA A 234 -32.45 -18.63 15.68
N GLN A 235 -31.97 -19.53 14.81
CA GLN A 235 -32.75 -20.68 14.33
C GLN A 235 -33.07 -21.65 15.47
N ALA A 236 -32.11 -21.93 16.36
CA ALA A 236 -32.33 -22.75 17.54
C ALA A 236 -33.34 -22.11 18.52
N ALA A 237 -33.26 -20.80 18.74
CA ALA A 237 -34.23 -20.07 19.57
C ALA A 237 -35.65 -20.09 18.98
N LEU A 238 -35.78 -19.98 17.65
CA LEU A 238 -37.05 -20.10 16.94
C LEU A 238 -37.65 -21.51 17.00
N GLN A 239 -36.83 -22.55 16.94
CA GLN A 239 -37.29 -23.94 17.08
C GLN A 239 -37.72 -24.27 18.52
N ASN A 240 -37.09 -23.64 19.52
CA ASN A 240 -37.44 -23.79 20.93
C ASN A 240 -38.69 -22.98 21.35
N LEU A 241 -39.21 -22.11 20.50
CA LEU A 241 -40.47 -21.40 20.70
C LEU A 241 -41.66 -22.30 20.33
N GLN A 242 -42.01 -23.23 21.24
CA GLN A 242 -43.34 -23.85 21.22
C GLN A 242 -44.40 -22.79 21.58
N LEU A 243 -45.10 -22.29 20.56
CA LEU A 243 -46.25 -21.40 20.72
C LEU A 243 -47.42 -22.20 21.34
N PRO A 244 -47.96 -21.83 22.51
CA PRO A 244 -49.17 -22.49 23.02
C PRO A 244 -50.34 -22.25 22.08
N GLU A 245 -51.17 -23.26 21.85
CA GLU A 245 -52.31 -23.23 20.92
C GLU A 245 -53.18 -21.97 21.14
N GLN A 246 -53.25 -21.13 20.12
CA GLN A 246 -54.10 -19.95 20.12
C GLN A 246 -55.46 -20.33 19.52
N HIS A 247 -56.45 -20.61 20.39
CA HIS A 247 -57.83 -20.69 19.93
C HIS A 247 -58.30 -19.34 19.37
N ALA A 248 -59.06 -19.34 18.28
CA ALA A 248 -59.53 -18.12 17.64
C ALA A 248 -60.51 -17.37 18.56
N PHE A 249 -60.36 -16.05 18.70
CA PHE A 249 -61.17 -15.21 19.60
C PHE A 249 -62.69 -15.39 19.40
N GLY A 250 -63.14 -15.66 18.16
CA GLY A 250 -64.55 -15.89 17.82
C GLY A 250 -65.13 -17.18 18.41
N GLU A 251 -64.32 -18.21 18.65
CA GLU A 251 -64.75 -19.51 19.19
C GLU A 251 -65.09 -19.45 20.68
N ARG A 252 -64.65 -18.39 21.37
CA ARG A 252 -64.92 -18.17 22.80
C ARG A 252 -66.06 -17.20 23.07
N LYS A 253 -66.92 -16.89 22.07
CA LYS A 253 -68.10 -16.02 22.25
C LYS A 253 -68.96 -16.52 23.43
N GLY A 254 -69.09 -15.72 24.48
CA GLY A 254 -69.84 -16.05 25.70
C GLY A 254 -69.04 -16.76 26.82
N LYS A 255 -67.80 -17.19 26.57
CA LYS A 255 -66.89 -17.81 27.55
C LYS A 255 -65.70 -16.92 27.94
N LEU A 256 -65.72 -15.68 27.47
CA LEU A 256 -64.70 -14.69 27.74
C LEU A 256 -64.90 -14.09 29.14
N ILE A 257 -63.79 -13.83 29.84
CA ILE A 257 -63.83 -13.17 31.15
C ILE A 257 -64.17 -11.68 30.98
N TRP A 258 -64.91 -11.11 31.93
CA TRP A 258 -65.15 -9.67 31.92
C TRP A 258 -63.83 -8.93 32.22
N PRO A 259 -63.49 -7.87 31.45
CA PRO A 259 -62.25 -7.11 31.65
C PRO A 259 -62.19 -6.41 33.01
N LEU A 260 -63.36 -6.10 33.60
CA LEU A 260 -63.49 -5.38 34.85
C LEU A 260 -64.83 -5.75 35.52
N SER A 261 -64.84 -5.91 36.84
CA SER A 261 -66.09 -6.10 37.61
C SER A 261 -66.66 -4.74 38.02
N GLY A 262 -67.79 -4.35 37.44
CA GLY A 262 -68.47 -3.08 37.73
C GLY A 262 -69.93 -3.09 37.27
N ARG A 263 -70.66 -1.99 37.50
CA ARG A 263 -72.06 -1.85 37.08
C ARG A 263 -72.11 -1.43 35.61
N LEU A 264 -72.85 -2.19 34.81
CA LEU A 264 -73.06 -1.89 33.39
C LEU A 264 -73.94 -0.64 33.25
N ALA A 265 -73.36 0.43 32.71
CA ALA A 265 -74.06 1.71 32.54
C ALA A 265 -74.68 1.85 31.15
N VAL A 266 -74.03 1.28 30.13
CA VAL A 266 -74.50 1.28 28.75
C VAL A 266 -74.19 -0.08 28.14
N THR A 267 -75.17 -0.63 27.42
CA THR A 267 -75.04 -1.89 26.70
C THR A 267 -74.87 -1.64 25.20
N PHE A 268 -74.21 -2.59 24.54
CA PHE A 268 -74.03 -2.58 23.09
C PHE A 268 -75.37 -2.45 22.36
N GLY A 269 -75.44 -1.55 21.37
CA GLY A 269 -76.62 -1.35 20.53
C GLY A 269 -77.71 -0.43 21.10
N THR A 270 -77.51 0.14 22.31
CA THR A 270 -78.41 1.17 22.85
C THR A 270 -78.29 2.48 22.09
N GLU A 271 -79.35 3.28 22.05
CA GLU A 271 -79.37 4.57 21.34
C GLU A 271 -78.55 5.61 22.11
N LYS A 272 -77.62 6.29 21.43
CA LYS A 272 -76.73 7.27 22.05
C LYS A 272 -77.33 8.67 21.92
N ILE A 273 -77.31 9.24 20.72
CA ILE A 273 -77.91 10.53 20.34
C ILE A 273 -78.28 10.42 18.84
N GLY A 274 -79.55 10.59 18.49
CA GLY A 274 -80.07 10.36 17.13
C GLY A 274 -79.94 8.90 16.69
N ASN A 275 -79.81 8.65 15.38
CA ASN A 275 -79.69 7.29 14.81
C ASN A 275 -78.35 6.57 15.11
N LEU A 276 -77.50 7.10 16.01
CA LEU A 276 -76.26 6.45 16.44
C LEU A 276 -76.51 5.49 17.61
N ARG A 277 -76.02 4.26 17.48
CA ARG A 277 -76.03 3.25 18.54
C ARG A 277 -74.66 3.12 19.17
N TRP A 278 -74.62 2.71 20.43
CA TRP A 278 -73.37 2.40 21.12
C TRP A 278 -72.71 1.17 20.51
N ASP A 279 -71.54 1.37 19.90
CA ASP A 279 -70.71 0.28 19.37
C ASP A 279 -70.03 -0.53 20.47
N GLY A 280 -70.38 -0.30 21.74
CA GLY A 280 -69.70 -0.85 22.90
C GLY A 280 -70.48 -0.92 24.21
N VAL A 281 -69.84 -1.48 25.24
CA VAL A 281 -70.33 -1.46 26.62
C VAL A 281 -69.53 -0.48 27.46
N ILE A 282 -70.20 0.16 28.41
CA ILE A 282 -69.56 1.01 29.43
C ILE A 282 -69.78 0.37 30.79
N ILE A 283 -68.68 0.06 31.46
CA ILE A 283 -68.66 -0.53 32.80
C ILE A 283 -68.21 0.55 33.78
N ARG A 284 -69.07 0.94 34.72
CA ARG A 284 -68.70 1.85 35.81
C ARG A 284 -68.05 1.04 36.94
N ALA A 285 -66.85 1.42 37.33
CA ALA A 285 -66.13 0.85 38.46
C ALA A 285 -65.41 1.95 39.26
N PRO A 286 -65.10 1.73 40.56
CA PRO A 286 -64.26 2.62 41.34
C PRO A 286 -62.85 2.75 40.74
N GLU A 287 -62.25 3.93 40.91
CA GLU A 287 -60.90 4.24 40.43
C GLU A 287 -59.84 3.34 41.10
N GLY A 288 -58.76 3.02 40.37
CA GLY A 288 -57.66 2.17 40.85
C GLY A 288 -57.84 0.66 40.65
N ARG A 289 -58.96 0.19 40.08
CA ARG A 289 -59.17 -1.22 39.73
C ARG A 289 -58.38 -1.62 38.48
N GLU A 290 -57.68 -2.76 38.56
CA GLU A 290 -56.94 -3.35 37.45
C GLU A 290 -57.88 -3.88 36.34
N VAL A 291 -57.59 -3.52 35.09
CA VAL A 291 -58.30 -4.01 33.90
C VAL A 291 -57.58 -5.24 33.37
N LYS A 292 -58.30 -6.37 33.27
CA LYS A 292 -57.76 -7.65 32.81
C LYS A 292 -57.93 -7.84 31.31
N ALA A 293 -56.94 -8.47 30.68
CA ALA A 293 -57.03 -8.90 29.30
C ALA A 293 -58.07 -10.02 29.16
N VAL A 294 -59.03 -9.83 28.25
CA VAL A 294 -60.16 -10.76 28.04
C VAL A 294 -59.71 -12.05 27.33
N HIS A 295 -58.61 -11.99 26.59
CA HIS A 295 -58.02 -13.09 25.83
C HIS A 295 -56.51 -12.92 25.69
N SER A 296 -55.78 -14.02 25.48
CA SER A 296 -54.36 -13.96 25.12
C SER A 296 -54.16 -13.27 23.77
N GLY A 297 -53.22 -12.35 23.70
CA GLY A 297 -52.85 -11.66 22.46
C GLY A 297 -51.83 -10.56 22.68
N ARG A 298 -51.54 -9.78 21.63
CA ARG A 298 -50.45 -8.79 21.60
C ARG A 298 -50.98 -7.36 21.43
N VAL A 299 -50.65 -6.47 22.39
CA VAL A 299 -51.04 -5.04 22.36
C VAL A 299 -50.40 -4.42 21.14
N ALA A 300 -51.10 -3.54 20.43
CA ALA A 300 -50.41 -2.70 19.45
C ALA A 300 -50.73 -1.22 19.53
N TYR A 301 -51.57 -0.79 20.47
CA TYR A 301 -51.76 0.62 20.74
C TYR A 301 -52.05 0.86 22.23
N ALA A 302 -51.32 1.79 22.83
CA ALA A 302 -51.51 2.27 24.19
C ALA A 302 -51.10 3.74 24.23
N ASP A 303 -52.07 4.65 24.20
CA ASP A 303 -51.84 6.09 24.24
C ASP A 303 -52.52 6.71 25.48
N LYS A 304 -51.83 7.68 26.10
CA LYS A 304 -52.22 8.32 27.35
C LYS A 304 -53.18 9.51 27.16
N ARG A 305 -53.64 9.80 25.94
CA ARG A 305 -54.36 11.05 25.60
C ARG A 305 -55.79 10.91 25.05
N VAL A 306 -56.39 9.71 25.05
CA VAL A 306 -57.67 9.45 24.35
C VAL A 306 -58.92 9.48 25.26
N PHE A 307 -58.80 9.80 26.55
CA PHE A 307 -59.95 9.82 27.46
C PHE A 307 -60.17 11.20 28.10
N ASP A 308 -60.86 12.09 27.39
CA ASP A 308 -61.54 13.23 28.00
C ASP A 308 -62.77 13.67 27.19
N LEU A 309 -63.75 14.22 27.91
CA LEU A 309 -64.96 14.94 27.49
C LEU A 309 -66.22 14.14 27.09
N VAL A 310 -67.20 14.05 28.02
CA VAL A 310 -68.59 14.51 27.79
C VAL A 310 -69.12 15.09 29.11
N LYS A 311 -69.17 16.41 29.19
CA LYS A 311 -69.98 17.18 30.16
C LYS A 311 -70.77 18.20 29.34
N ASP A 312 -72.09 18.14 29.42
CA ASP A 312 -72.98 19.28 29.70
C ASP A 312 -74.40 19.02 29.15
N PHE A 313 -75.39 19.19 30.04
CA PHE A 313 -76.54 20.06 29.83
C PHE A 313 -77.11 20.48 31.19
N GLY A 314 -77.09 21.79 31.45
CA GLY A 314 -78.08 22.48 32.28
C GLY A 314 -77.65 22.95 33.67
N THR A 315 -77.26 24.25 33.75
CA THR A 315 -77.47 25.26 34.83
C THR A 315 -77.70 24.74 36.27
N SER A 316 -77.00 25.16 37.32
CA SER A 316 -76.30 26.40 37.65
C SER A 316 -75.37 26.13 38.86
N GLU A 317 -74.31 26.94 39.00
CA GLU A 317 -73.35 26.98 40.11
C GLU A 317 -72.41 25.77 40.30
N SER A 318 -71.13 26.01 40.01
CA SER A 318 -69.96 25.21 40.40
C SER A 318 -69.16 25.98 41.47
N PRO A 319 -68.28 25.36 42.29
CA PRO A 319 -67.53 24.15 41.96
C PRO A 319 -67.32 23.15 43.12
N LYS A 320 -67.50 21.85 42.86
CA LYS A 320 -66.56 20.81 43.32
C LYS A 320 -66.34 19.78 42.22
N SER A 321 -65.08 19.73 41.79
CA SER A 321 -64.52 18.83 40.79
C SER A 321 -64.58 17.38 41.27
N THR A 322 -65.29 16.53 40.53
CA THR A 322 -65.12 15.07 40.54
C THR A 322 -65.00 14.60 39.09
N ARG A 323 -63.81 14.17 38.72
CA ARG A 323 -63.48 13.60 37.40
C ARG A 323 -63.89 12.13 37.41
N SER A 324 -64.77 11.72 36.49
CA SER A 324 -65.16 10.31 36.32
C SER A 324 -64.47 9.72 35.09
N SER A 325 -63.66 8.68 35.26
CA SER A 325 -63.06 7.93 34.14
C SER A 325 -64.09 7.00 33.51
N THR A 326 -64.35 7.15 32.20
CA THR A 326 -65.28 6.32 31.42
C THR A 326 -64.49 5.50 30.41
N THR A 327 -64.46 4.17 30.49
CA THR A 327 -63.81 3.32 29.48
C THR A 327 -64.84 2.81 28.48
N HIS A 328 -64.58 2.98 27.18
CA HIS A 328 -65.38 2.42 26.08
C HIS A 328 -64.82 1.05 25.65
N TRP A 329 -65.68 0.05 25.48
CA TRP A 329 -65.31 -1.26 24.92
C TRP A 329 -66.23 -1.60 23.75
N CYS A 330 -65.75 -1.65 22.50
CA CYS A 330 -66.57 -1.94 21.33
C CYS A 330 -66.49 -3.40 20.83
N PRO A 331 -67.58 -4.19 20.73
CA PRO A 331 -67.57 -5.42 19.93
C PRO A 331 -67.95 -5.13 18.47
N GLY A 332 -66.96 -5.19 17.58
CA GLY A 332 -67.14 -4.96 16.13
C GLY A 332 -67.87 -6.09 15.39
N ARG A 333 -68.66 -5.70 14.37
CA ARG A 333 -69.17 -6.56 13.29
C ARG A 333 -68.00 -7.10 12.44
N PRO A 334 -68.10 -8.31 11.85
CA PRO A 334 -67.10 -8.80 10.90
C PRO A 334 -67.14 -7.96 9.61
N GLY A 335 -66.01 -7.35 9.21
CA GLY A 335 -65.84 -6.72 7.89
C GLY A 335 -65.30 -5.29 7.84
N HIS A 336 -64.96 -4.63 8.96
CA HIS A 336 -64.42 -3.26 8.96
C HIS A 336 -62.88 -3.23 9.15
N PRO A 337 -62.12 -2.39 8.42
CA PRO A 337 -60.65 -2.45 8.31
C PRO A 337 -59.84 -2.02 9.57
N ALA A 338 -60.47 -1.88 10.73
CA ALA A 338 -59.79 -1.55 11.99
C ALA A 338 -59.51 -2.79 12.87
N PHE A 339 -59.44 -3.98 12.26
CA PHE A 339 -59.39 -5.26 12.97
C PHE A 339 -57.99 -5.88 13.00
N ARG A 340 -57.08 -5.26 13.74
CA ARG A 340 -55.95 -5.95 14.38
C ARG A 340 -55.73 -5.29 15.75
N HIS A 341 -55.14 -6.03 16.68
CA HIS A 341 -54.56 -5.59 17.98
C HIS A 341 -55.36 -6.03 19.24
N ASN A 342 -54.73 -6.90 20.04
CA ASN A 342 -55.28 -7.56 21.23
C ASN A 342 -54.47 -7.15 22.47
N ILE A 343 -55.01 -6.40 23.43
CA ILE A 343 -54.24 -5.90 24.59
C ILE A 343 -53.77 -7.03 25.53
N ALA A 344 -52.46 -7.08 25.80
CA ALA A 344 -51.83 -7.68 26.98
C ALA A 344 -50.98 -6.63 27.73
N SER A 345 -51.52 -6.03 28.79
CA SER A 345 -50.74 -5.50 29.93
C SER A 345 -51.69 -5.15 31.07
N SER A 346 -51.37 -5.61 32.28
CA SER A 346 -51.93 -5.12 33.53
C SER A 346 -51.42 -3.70 33.78
N LEU A 347 -52.31 -2.71 33.68
CA LEU A 347 -52.02 -1.34 34.11
C LEU A 347 -52.57 -1.14 35.53
N ARG A 348 -51.66 -1.08 36.52
CA ARG A 348 -51.90 -0.38 37.78
C ARG A 348 -51.67 1.11 37.53
N LEU A 349 -52.71 1.91 37.66
CA LEU A 349 -52.59 3.36 37.75
C LEU A 349 -52.53 3.72 39.23
N HIS A 350 -51.33 4.09 39.71
CA HIS A 350 -51.18 4.85 40.94
C HIS A 350 -51.25 6.35 40.59
N THR A 351 -52.07 7.06 41.38
CA THR A 351 -52.19 8.52 41.62
C THR A 351 -51.62 9.50 40.60
#